data_AF-A0A178IBB0-F1
#
_entry.id   AF-A0A178IBB0-F1
#
_cell.length_a   1.000
_cell.length_b   1.000
_cell.length_c   1.000
_cell.angle_alpha   90.00
_cell.angle_beta   90.00
_cell.angle_gamma   90.00
#
_symmetry.space_group_name_H-M   'P 1'
#
loop_
_entity.id
_entity.type
_entity.pdbx_description
1 polymer ?
#
loop_
_entity_poly.entity_id
_entity_poly.type
_entity_poly.pdbx_seq_one_letter_code
_entity_poly.pdbx_strand_id
1 'polypeptide(L)'
;MPSILDALRFSAQNLDFLPPVQLERRAKLVEADFAKVGLDHKIGCFWYHIPGQRARLPYGYYELVGSECSIHHAGPGDRRHVAMSGGGLNQECILYYSKVSEWAHANIPHLWPMALRSELRDANQHLNTVCEMWWLMRVVGADYATVQHSVLVDPTKPSGKNFDWQVQLPRLGITFRMEIKRRLSDMGRSIDVPHLKQKSTFHDLEKFPPANPPDELNVACIRLFAPVSSPVRLAAKTWLSANPNVSAIVMHAPSLDPEQSFVVIAQPKLEYISTLLSQPDSEDNTYIAPFTFARDIPGLNLPKIAPTSPASAAKGKAKPLSGRVRTPNSGMS
;
A
#
# COMPACT_ATOMS: atom_id res chain seq x y z
N MET A 1 -2.37 26.70 -0.71
CA MET A 1 -2.61 25.24 -0.83
C MET A 1 -1.71 24.55 0.19
N PRO A 2 -2.08 23.38 0.76
CA PRO A 2 -1.18 22.64 1.63
C PRO A 2 0.09 22.28 0.87
N SER A 3 1.25 22.37 1.52
CA SER A 3 2.55 21.95 0.95
C SER A 3 2.77 20.44 1.07
N ILE A 4 3.71 19.87 0.30
CA ILE A 4 4.09 18.45 0.44
C ILE A 4 4.54 18.16 1.88
N LEU A 5 5.22 19.12 2.51
CA LEU A 5 5.59 19.04 3.91
C LEU A 5 4.38 18.94 4.85
N ASP A 6 3.32 19.71 4.62
CA ASP A 6 2.10 19.62 5.43
C ASP A 6 1.42 18.26 5.28
N ALA A 7 1.40 17.71 4.06
CA ALA A 7 0.89 16.37 3.81
C ALA A 7 1.72 15.31 4.54
N LEU A 8 3.05 15.38 4.47
CA LEU A 8 3.93 14.45 5.17
C LEU A 8 3.83 14.55 6.70
N ARG A 9 3.77 15.76 7.25
CA ARG A 9 3.56 15.97 8.69
C ARG A 9 2.25 15.37 9.16
N PHE A 10 1.19 15.52 8.37
CA PHE A 10 -0.10 14.90 8.67
C PHE A 10 -0.03 13.37 8.59
N SER A 11 0.54 12.80 7.52
CA SER A 11 0.68 11.35 7.37
C SER A 11 1.53 10.73 8.48
N ALA A 12 2.54 11.46 8.96
CA ALA A 12 3.44 11.04 10.01
C ALA A 12 3.00 11.45 11.42
N GLN A 13 1.80 12.02 11.61
CA GLN A 13 1.39 12.62 12.89
C GLN A 13 1.33 11.62 14.08
N ASN A 14 1.29 10.31 13.79
CA ASN A 14 1.33 9.24 14.78
C ASN A 14 2.60 8.37 14.68
N LEU A 15 3.64 8.87 13.98
CA LEU A 15 4.89 8.16 13.72
C LEU A 15 6.04 8.87 14.43
N ASP A 16 6.23 8.53 15.70
CA ASP A 16 7.25 9.15 16.56
C ASP A 16 8.70 8.88 16.10
N PHE A 17 8.89 7.99 15.12
CA PHE A 17 10.18 7.62 14.57
C PHE A 17 10.65 8.48 13.39
N LEU A 18 9.82 9.40 12.86
CA LEU A 18 10.21 10.31 11.77
C LEU A 18 10.44 11.73 12.30
N PRO A 19 11.70 12.17 12.48
CA PRO A 19 11.98 13.51 12.97
C PRO A 19 11.57 14.58 11.95
N PRO A 20 11.13 15.79 12.41
CA PRO A 20 10.69 16.86 11.52
C PRO A 20 11.68 17.23 10.41
N VAL A 21 12.98 17.22 10.72
CA VAL A 21 14.05 17.50 9.74
C VAL A 21 14.08 16.48 8.59
N GLN A 22 13.76 15.22 8.87
CA GLN A 22 13.68 14.19 7.83
C GLN A 22 12.45 14.40 6.96
N LEU A 23 11.30 14.78 7.54
CA LEU A 23 10.09 15.11 6.78
C LEU A 23 10.33 16.32 5.86
N GLU A 24 11.05 17.34 6.32
CA GLU A 24 11.42 18.50 5.51
C GLU A 24 12.36 18.15 4.36
N ARG A 25 13.38 17.32 4.62
CA ARG A 25 14.27 16.80 3.57
C ARG A 25 13.48 16.03 2.52
N ARG A 26 12.67 15.07 2.97
CA ARG A 26 11.83 14.24 2.11
C ARG A 26 10.86 15.08 1.29
N ALA A 27 10.20 16.07 1.88
CA ALA A 27 9.30 16.98 1.16
C ALA A 27 10.00 17.66 -0.03
N LYS A 28 11.20 18.21 0.19
CA LYS A 28 11.98 18.87 -0.87
C LYS A 28 12.35 17.91 -2.01
N LEU A 29 12.70 16.66 -1.69
CA LEU A 29 13.02 15.65 -2.71
C LEU A 29 11.79 15.33 -3.55
N VAL A 30 10.63 15.14 -2.91
CA VAL A 30 9.37 14.88 -3.62
C VAL A 30 8.95 16.06 -4.50
N GLU A 31 9.04 17.29 -4.00
CA GLU A 31 8.77 18.49 -4.78
C GLU A 31 9.70 18.59 -6.00
N ALA A 32 10.99 18.30 -5.82
CA ALA A 32 11.97 18.28 -6.90
C ALA A 32 11.67 17.17 -7.92
N ASP A 33 11.23 15.99 -7.47
CA ASP A 33 10.85 14.89 -8.36
C ASP A 33 9.63 15.25 -9.19
N PHE A 34 8.57 15.73 -8.55
CA PHE A 34 7.35 16.16 -9.23
C PHE A 34 7.65 17.25 -10.26
N ALA A 35 8.48 18.24 -9.92
CA ALA A 35 8.91 19.26 -10.86
C ALA A 35 9.68 18.65 -12.05
N LYS A 36 10.65 17.74 -11.82
CA LYS A 36 11.45 17.09 -12.87
C LYS A 36 10.59 16.28 -13.84
N VAL A 37 9.64 15.50 -13.31
CA VAL A 37 8.76 14.70 -14.17
C VAL A 37 7.63 15.52 -14.78
N GLY A 38 7.50 16.80 -14.44
CA GLY A 38 6.44 17.71 -14.91
C GLY A 38 5.07 17.26 -14.43
N LEU A 39 5.01 16.82 -13.17
CA LEU A 39 3.80 16.55 -12.43
C LEU A 39 3.43 17.82 -11.66
N ASP A 40 2.44 18.53 -12.15
CA ASP A 40 1.73 19.48 -11.31
C ASP A 40 0.97 18.68 -10.25
N HIS A 41 0.97 19.14 -9.01
CA HIS A 41 0.31 18.45 -7.92
C HIS A 41 -0.59 19.40 -7.14
N LYS A 42 -1.71 18.86 -6.65
CA LYS A 42 -2.61 19.56 -5.75
C LYS A 42 -2.86 18.71 -4.53
N ILE A 43 -2.54 19.23 -3.37
CA ILE A 43 -2.80 18.55 -2.11
C ILE A 43 -4.17 18.98 -1.62
N GLY A 44 -5.01 18.00 -1.32
CA GLY A 44 -6.34 18.18 -0.76
C GLY A 44 -6.51 17.40 0.54
N CYS A 45 -7.54 17.78 1.29
CA CYS A 45 -8.02 17.03 2.45
C CYS A 45 -9.54 16.92 2.33
N PHE A 46 -10.07 15.70 2.34
CA PHE A 46 -11.48 15.44 2.58
C PHE A 46 -11.69 15.00 4.02
N TRP A 47 -12.85 15.33 4.57
CA TRP A 47 -13.24 14.85 5.89
C TRP A 47 -14.12 13.63 5.73
N TYR A 48 -13.59 12.47 6.07
CA TYR A 48 -14.33 11.22 6.01
C TYR A 48 -15.21 11.05 7.25
N HIS A 49 -16.50 10.82 7.04
CA HIS A 49 -17.40 10.45 8.12
C HIS A 49 -17.22 8.97 8.47
N ILE A 50 -16.80 8.67 9.70
CA ILE A 50 -16.76 7.28 10.16
C ILE A 50 -18.21 6.81 10.41
N PRO A 51 -18.69 5.76 9.72
CA PRO A 51 -20.03 5.22 9.97
C PRO A 51 -20.20 4.83 11.44
N GLY A 52 -21.29 5.28 12.07
CA GLY A 52 -21.57 4.99 13.49
C GLY A 52 -20.79 5.84 14.50
N GLN A 53 -19.90 6.74 14.07
CA GLN A 53 -19.26 7.70 14.95
C GLN A 53 -19.62 9.14 14.54
N ARG A 54 -19.71 10.05 15.52
CA ARG A 54 -19.85 11.49 15.25
C ARG A 54 -18.53 12.13 14.76
N ALA A 55 -17.43 11.40 14.84
CA ALA A 55 -16.12 11.85 14.43
C ALA A 55 -15.97 11.86 12.90
N ARG A 56 -15.21 12.84 12.40
CA ARG A 56 -14.70 12.88 11.04
C ARG A 56 -13.20 12.61 11.09
N LEU A 57 -12.71 11.73 10.22
CA LEU A 57 -11.28 11.57 10.01
C LEU A 57 -10.85 12.49 8.87
N PRO A 58 -9.87 13.38 9.10
CA PRO A 58 -9.23 14.06 7.99
C PRO A 58 -8.49 13.02 7.15
N TYR A 59 -8.67 13.09 5.85
CA TYR A 59 -8.00 12.25 4.88
C TYR A 59 -7.49 13.14 3.77
N GLY A 60 -6.18 13.23 3.62
CA GLY A 60 -5.63 13.92 2.48
C GLY A 60 -5.26 13.02 1.34
N TYR A 61 -5.15 13.69 0.21
CA TYR A 61 -4.77 13.14 -1.07
C TYR A 61 -3.91 14.17 -1.76
N TYR A 62 -3.10 13.73 -2.70
CA TYR A 62 -2.52 14.58 -3.71
C TYR A 62 -3.01 14.13 -5.08
N GLU A 63 -3.47 15.10 -5.84
CA GLU A 63 -3.88 14.96 -7.22
C GLU A 63 -2.68 15.30 -8.10
N LEU A 64 -2.48 14.53 -9.17
CA LEU A 64 -1.58 14.90 -10.25
C LEU A 64 -2.39 15.73 -11.26
N VAL A 65 -2.21 17.05 -11.24
CA VAL A 65 -2.98 17.99 -12.07
C VAL A 65 -2.62 17.73 -13.54
N GLY A 66 -3.64 17.62 -14.39
CA GLY A 66 -3.49 17.25 -15.81
C GLY A 66 -3.28 15.75 -16.07
N SER A 67 -3.25 14.92 -15.02
CA SER A 67 -3.30 13.46 -15.17
C SER A 67 -4.75 13.00 -15.36
N GLU A 68 -4.92 11.92 -16.13
CA GLU A 68 -6.17 11.14 -16.21
C GLU A 68 -6.62 10.58 -14.85
N CYS A 69 -5.77 10.69 -13.82
CA CYS A 69 -6.08 10.38 -12.44
C CYS A 69 -7.24 11.22 -11.89
N SER A 70 -7.35 12.52 -12.13
CA SER A 70 -8.27 13.36 -11.32
C SER A 70 -9.63 12.71 -11.07
N ILE A 71 -10.06 12.63 -9.80
CA ILE A 71 -11.41 12.16 -9.44
C ILE A 71 -12.50 12.98 -10.17
N HIS A 72 -12.14 14.19 -10.61
CA HIS A 72 -13.00 15.09 -11.38
C HIS A 72 -13.10 14.75 -12.88
N HIS A 73 -12.25 13.86 -13.40
CA HIS A 73 -12.31 13.36 -14.79
C HIS A 73 -13.08 12.02 -14.92
N ALA A 74 -13.67 11.51 -13.83
CA ALA A 74 -14.46 10.29 -13.86
C ALA A 74 -15.84 10.52 -14.51
N GLY A 75 -16.12 9.81 -15.62
CA GLY A 75 -17.43 9.83 -16.28
C GLY A 75 -18.43 8.79 -15.72
N PRO A 76 -19.70 8.83 -16.13
CA PRO A 76 -20.67 7.76 -15.80
C PRO A 76 -20.16 6.38 -16.27
N GLY A 77 -20.02 5.43 -15.34
CA GLY A 77 -19.47 4.08 -15.62
C GLY A 77 -17.96 3.94 -15.40
N ASP A 78 -17.26 5.04 -15.18
CA ASP A 78 -15.82 5.07 -14.90
C ASP A 78 -15.54 4.61 -13.48
N ARG A 79 -14.81 3.51 -13.29
CA ARG A 79 -14.49 2.99 -11.96
C ARG A 79 -13.27 3.64 -11.31
N ARG A 80 -12.67 4.69 -11.87
CA ARG A 80 -11.47 5.36 -11.31
C ARG A 80 -11.73 6.08 -9.99
N HIS A 81 -12.91 6.68 -9.81
CA HIS A 81 -13.34 7.27 -8.52
C HIS A 81 -13.62 6.21 -7.43
N VAL A 82 -13.78 4.95 -7.86
CA VAL A 82 -14.00 3.75 -7.05
C VAL A 82 -12.82 2.77 -7.15
N ALA A 83 -11.68 3.17 -7.70
CA ALA A 83 -10.47 2.40 -7.53
C ALA A 83 -9.96 2.72 -6.13
N MET A 84 -9.70 1.74 -5.27
CA MET A 84 -8.85 2.00 -4.11
C MET A 84 -7.48 2.37 -4.64
N SER A 85 -6.91 3.50 -4.16
CA SER A 85 -5.83 4.26 -4.82
C SER A 85 -6.24 5.08 -6.06
N GLY A 86 -7.54 5.31 -6.23
CA GLY A 86 -8.15 5.95 -7.40
C GLY A 86 -7.93 7.44 -7.44
N GLY A 87 -7.24 7.87 -8.50
CA GLY A 87 -7.33 9.21 -9.07
C GLY A 87 -6.77 10.41 -8.30
N GLY A 88 -6.53 10.23 -7.02
CA GLY A 88 -5.69 11.05 -6.17
C GLY A 88 -4.94 10.07 -5.29
N LEU A 89 -3.63 10.09 -5.39
CA LEU A 89 -2.76 9.29 -4.54
C LEU A 89 -2.98 9.77 -3.11
N ASN A 90 -3.30 8.88 -2.18
CA ASN A 90 -3.65 9.32 -0.84
C ASN A 90 -2.41 9.80 -0.06
N GLN A 91 -2.62 10.42 1.10
CA GLN A 91 -1.54 10.89 1.96
C GLN A 91 -0.60 9.77 2.44
N GLU A 92 -1.10 8.55 2.60
CA GLU A 92 -0.28 7.39 2.96
C GLU A 92 0.64 7.00 1.79
N CYS A 93 0.19 7.19 0.54
CA CYS A 93 1.03 7.11 -0.65
C CYS A 93 2.08 8.22 -0.70
N ILE A 94 1.86 9.42 -0.12
CA ILE A 94 2.91 10.46 -0.10
C ILE A 94 4.05 10.09 0.84
N LEU A 95 3.74 9.48 1.99
CA LEU A 95 4.75 9.02 2.94
C LEU A 95 5.60 7.91 2.29
N TYR A 96 4.93 6.93 1.70
CA TYR A 96 5.56 5.84 0.96
C TYR A 96 6.41 6.34 -0.22
N TYR A 97 5.88 7.26 -1.04
CA TYR A 97 6.63 7.88 -2.14
C TYR A 97 7.85 8.63 -1.61
N SER A 98 7.71 9.38 -0.52
CA SER A 98 8.80 10.20 0.03
C SER A 98 9.98 9.37 0.52
N LYS A 99 9.71 8.18 1.08
CA LYS A 99 10.73 7.21 1.47
C LYS A 99 11.43 6.62 0.25
N VAL A 100 10.67 6.23 -0.77
CA VAL A 100 11.22 5.73 -2.04
C VAL A 100 12.07 6.78 -2.73
N SER A 101 11.58 8.02 -2.81
CA SER A 101 12.30 9.16 -3.38
C SER A 101 13.62 9.40 -2.64
N GLU A 102 13.60 9.46 -1.31
CA GLU A 102 14.82 9.61 -0.49
C GLU A 102 15.85 8.51 -0.78
N TRP A 103 15.42 7.25 -0.82
CA TRP A 103 16.30 6.14 -1.15
C TRP A 103 16.82 6.22 -2.60
N ALA A 104 15.96 6.54 -3.56
CA ALA A 104 16.29 6.55 -4.99
C ALA A 104 17.28 7.64 -5.36
N HIS A 105 17.16 8.84 -4.78
CA HIS A 105 18.14 9.92 -4.94
C HIS A 105 19.53 9.51 -4.46
N ALA A 106 19.61 8.70 -3.40
CA ALA A 106 20.89 8.25 -2.84
C ALA A 106 21.50 7.07 -3.60
N ASN A 107 20.68 6.17 -4.17
CA ASN A 107 21.15 4.88 -4.69
C ASN A 107 21.10 4.75 -6.21
N ILE A 108 20.10 5.35 -6.87
CA ILE A 108 19.92 5.25 -8.32
C ILE A 108 19.64 6.61 -9.00
N PRO A 109 20.41 7.68 -8.72
CA PRO A 109 20.14 9.02 -9.28
C PRO A 109 20.24 9.09 -10.81
N HIS A 110 20.89 8.11 -11.44
CA HIS A 110 20.99 7.99 -12.90
C HIS A 110 19.69 7.48 -13.55
N LEU A 111 18.82 6.81 -12.79
CA LEU A 111 17.48 6.41 -13.23
C LEU A 111 16.39 7.35 -12.66
N TRP A 112 16.47 7.69 -11.38
CA TRP A 112 15.40 8.40 -10.70
C TRP A 112 15.44 9.93 -10.86
N PRO A 113 14.30 10.60 -11.08
CA PRO A 113 13.00 10.07 -11.52
C PRO A 113 12.88 10.05 -13.06
N MET A 114 13.89 10.53 -13.78
CA MET A 114 13.76 10.89 -15.20
C MET A 114 13.64 9.70 -16.15
N ALA A 115 14.36 8.61 -15.90
CA ALA A 115 14.24 7.40 -16.72
C ALA A 115 12.87 6.73 -16.55
N LEU A 116 12.22 6.93 -15.38
CA LEU A 116 10.90 6.40 -15.04
C LEU A 116 9.78 7.43 -15.23
N ARG A 117 10.06 8.53 -15.94
CA ARG A 117 9.15 9.68 -16.04
C ARG A 117 7.79 9.30 -16.64
N SER A 118 7.77 8.44 -17.66
CA SER A 118 6.53 7.99 -18.30
C SER A 118 5.63 7.27 -17.32
N GLU A 119 6.18 6.32 -16.58
CA GLU A 119 5.48 5.45 -15.65
C GLU A 119 5.05 6.22 -14.40
N LEU A 120 5.89 7.12 -13.90
CA LEU A 120 5.55 8.02 -12.79
C LEU A 120 4.45 9.02 -13.16
N ARG A 121 4.24 9.33 -14.45
CA ARG A 121 3.14 10.16 -14.93
C ARG A 121 1.87 9.39 -15.27
N ASP A 122 2.00 8.09 -15.58
CA ASP A 122 0.87 7.24 -15.92
C ASP A 122 0.06 6.88 -14.66
N ALA A 123 -1.23 7.23 -14.72
CA ALA A 123 -2.21 6.95 -13.68
C ALA A 123 -2.27 5.47 -13.26
N ASN A 124 -2.08 4.56 -14.20
CA ASN A 124 -2.19 3.13 -13.99
C ASN A 124 -0.87 2.51 -13.53
N GLN A 125 0.26 3.21 -13.69
CA GLN A 125 1.60 2.70 -13.38
C GLN A 125 2.27 3.40 -12.22
N HIS A 126 1.94 4.64 -11.89
CA HIS A 126 2.62 5.43 -10.87
C HIS A 126 2.87 4.65 -9.57
N LEU A 127 1.82 4.05 -8.99
CA LEU A 127 1.96 3.26 -7.77
C LEU A 127 2.62 1.90 -7.95
N ASN A 128 2.59 1.34 -9.16
CA ASN A 128 3.35 0.13 -9.48
C ASN A 128 4.83 0.46 -9.50
N THR A 129 5.23 1.55 -10.16
CA THR A 129 6.61 2.03 -10.19
C THR A 129 7.14 2.38 -8.80
N VAL A 130 6.35 3.05 -7.96
CA VAL A 130 6.75 3.32 -6.56
C VAL A 130 6.86 2.01 -5.77
N CYS A 131 5.97 1.05 -5.99
CA CYS A 131 6.04 -0.28 -5.37
C CYS A 131 7.27 -1.08 -5.85
N GLU A 132 7.61 -0.98 -7.13
CA GLU A 132 8.79 -1.59 -7.75
C GLU A 132 10.07 -1.09 -7.08
N MET A 133 10.18 0.22 -6.98
CA MET A 133 11.29 0.91 -6.32
C MET A 133 11.42 0.53 -4.84
N TRP A 134 10.31 0.36 -4.13
CA TRP A 134 10.33 -0.11 -2.76
C TRP A 134 10.89 -1.53 -2.64
N TRP A 135 10.55 -2.43 -3.55
CA TRP A 135 11.11 -3.79 -3.57
C TRP A 135 12.61 -3.77 -3.88
N LEU A 136 13.03 -2.91 -4.82
CA LEU A 136 14.45 -2.74 -5.16
C LEU A 136 15.28 -2.27 -3.95
N MET A 137 14.75 -1.35 -3.15
CA MET A 137 15.36 -0.89 -1.88
C MET A 137 15.60 -2.03 -0.88
N ARG A 138 14.88 -3.16 -0.99
CA ARG A 138 15.01 -4.27 -0.05
C ARG A 138 16.20 -5.16 -0.34
N VAL A 139 16.77 -5.12 -1.55
CA VAL A 139 17.86 -6.01 -1.95
C VAL A 139 19.17 -5.65 -1.23
N VAL A 140 19.68 -6.58 -0.41
CA VAL A 140 20.87 -6.35 0.41
C VAL A 140 22.13 -6.63 -0.40
N GLY A 141 23.06 -5.68 -0.39
CA GLY A 141 24.38 -5.85 -1.04
C GLY A 141 24.36 -5.69 -2.56
N ALA A 142 23.29 -5.10 -3.11
CA ALA A 142 23.19 -4.82 -4.54
C ALA A 142 24.14 -3.71 -5.00
N ASP A 143 24.69 -3.89 -6.20
CA ASP A 143 25.29 -2.82 -6.97
C ASP A 143 24.19 -2.04 -7.70
N TYR A 144 23.80 -0.92 -7.10
CA TYR A 144 22.81 -0.03 -7.68
C TYR A 144 23.38 0.85 -8.79
N ALA A 145 24.70 0.91 -9.02
CA ALA A 145 25.25 1.70 -10.12
C ALA A 145 25.03 1.05 -11.49
N THR A 146 24.84 -0.28 -11.52
CA THR A 146 24.64 -1.07 -12.75
C THR A 146 23.25 -1.69 -12.85
N VAL A 147 22.30 -1.26 -12.02
CA VAL A 147 20.94 -1.77 -12.03
C VAL A 147 20.26 -1.51 -13.37
N GLN A 148 19.46 -2.46 -13.83
CA GLN A 148 18.69 -2.35 -15.07
C GLN A 148 17.20 -2.45 -14.79
N HIS A 149 16.41 -1.62 -15.46
CA HIS A 149 14.95 -1.59 -15.40
C HIS A 149 14.35 -2.11 -16.71
N SER A 150 13.21 -2.80 -16.64
CA SER A 150 12.44 -3.29 -17.80
C SER A 150 13.29 -4.15 -18.75
N VAL A 151 13.90 -5.20 -18.20
CA VAL A 151 14.87 -6.03 -18.92
C VAL A 151 14.15 -7.09 -19.76
N LEU A 152 14.49 -7.15 -21.05
CA LEU A 152 13.97 -8.16 -21.98
C LEU A 152 14.36 -9.57 -21.54
N VAL A 153 13.36 -10.47 -21.49
CA VAL A 153 13.59 -11.90 -21.26
C VAL A 153 14.39 -12.53 -22.40
N ASP A 154 14.11 -12.11 -23.64
CA ASP A 154 14.78 -12.54 -24.85
C ASP A 154 15.25 -11.30 -25.62
N PRO A 155 16.54 -10.92 -25.54
CA PRO A 155 17.08 -9.74 -26.22
C PRO A 155 16.93 -9.79 -27.74
N THR A 156 16.73 -10.98 -28.33
CA THR A 156 16.52 -11.14 -29.77
C THR A 156 15.10 -10.79 -30.22
N LYS A 157 14.17 -10.60 -29.27
CA LYS A 157 12.77 -10.24 -29.51
C LYS A 157 12.44 -8.92 -28.81
N PRO A 158 12.69 -7.77 -29.46
CA PRO A 158 12.47 -6.44 -28.86
C PRO A 158 11.02 -6.18 -28.40
N SER A 159 10.03 -6.87 -28.98
CA SER A 159 8.62 -6.82 -28.58
C SER A 159 8.24 -7.92 -27.57
N GLY A 160 9.23 -8.54 -26.93
CA GLY A 160 9.08 -9.65 -26.01
C GLY A 160 8.57 -9.23 -24.63
N LYS A 161 8.54 -10.20 -23.71
CA LYS A 161 8.23 -9.94 -22.30
C LYS A 161 9.43 -9.32 -21.61
N ASN A 162 9.19 -8.38 -20.71
CA ASN A 162 10.18 -7.84 -19.80
C ASN A 162 9.90 -8.29 -18.38
N PHE A 163 10.94 -8.33 -17.56
CA PHE A 163 10.83 -8.31 -16.09
C PHE A 163 11.34 -6.98 -15.55
N ASP A 164 10.87 -6.61 -14.37
CA ASP A 164 10.99 -5.24 -13.88
C ASP A 164 12.44 -4.83 -13.55
N TRP A 165 13.22 -5.67 -12.85
CA TRP A 165 14.57 -5.28 -12.42
C TRP A 165 15.60 -6.39 -12.53
N GLN A 166 16.83 -6.01 -12.88
CA GLN A 166 18.04 -6.84 -12.74
C GLN A 166 19.09 -6.09 -11.93
N VAL A 167 19.57 -6.69 -10.84
CA VAL A 167 20.67 -6.18 -10.01
C VAL A 167 21.77 -7.22 -9.85
N GLN A 168 22.99 -6.74 -9.67
CA GLN A 168 24.15 -7.57 -9.36
C GLN A 168 24.42 -7.56 -7.86
N LEU A 169 24.73 -8.72 -7.28
CA LEU A 169 25.22 -8.88 -5.91
C LEU A 169 26.71 -9.27 -5.97
N PRO A 170 27.63 -8.32 -6.22
CA PRO A 170 29.00 -8.62 -6.66
C PRO A 170 29.80 -9.44 -5.64
N ARG A 171 29.56 -9.25 -4.33
CA ARG A 171 30.24 -10.03 -3.27
C ARG A 171 29.85 -11.50 -3.26
N LEU A 172 28.69 -11.83 -3.84
CA LEU A 172 28.14 -13.18 -3.89
C LEU A 172 28.22 -13.78 -5.31
N GLY A 173 28.56 -12.98 -6.33
CA GLY A 173 28.56 -13.42 -7.72
C GLY A 173 27.15 -13.70 -8.27
N ILE A 174 26.11 -13.10 -7.69
CA ILE A 174 24.72 -13.42 -8.03
C ILE A 174 24.11 -12.32 -8.92
N THR A 175 23.46 -12.71 -10.01
CA THR A 175 22.48 -11.90 -10.74
C THR A 175 21.10 -12.13 -10.16
N PHE A 176 20.47 -11.06 -9.66
CA PHE A 176 19.15 -11.11 -9.02
C PHE A 176 18.12 -10.39 -9.91
N ARG A 177 17.17 -11.16 -10.46
CA ARG A 177 16.11 -10.69 -11.35
C ARG A 177 14.78 -10.64 -10.60
N MET A 178 14.04 -9.56 -10.76
CA MET A 178 12.79 -9.32 -10.04
C MET A 178 11.64 -9.02 -11.00
N GLU A 179 10.52 -9.70 -10.80
CA GLU A 179 9.21 -9.34 -11.37
C GLU A 179 8.31 -8.95 -10.21
N ILE A 180 7.78 -7.74 -10.26
CA ILE A 180 7.04 -7.12 -9.16
C ILE A 180 5.58 -6.97 -9.55
N LYS A 181 4.69 -7.30 -8.62
CA LYS A 181 3.25 -7.18 -8.83
C LYS A 181 2.56 -6.59 -7.61
N ARG A 182 1.86 -5.48 -7.83
CA ARG A 182 0.93 -4.90 -6.86
C ARG A 182 -0.48 -5.44 -7.12
N ARG A 183 -0.94 -6.37 -6.28
CA ARG A 183 -2.18 -7.12 -6.54
C ARG A 183 -3.41 -6.41 -6.00
N LEU A 184 -3.90 -5.43 -6.76
CA LEU A 184 -5.17 -4.76 -6.45
C LEU A 184 -6.35 -5.73 -6.27
N SER A 185 -6.37 -6.86 -7.00
CA SER A 185 -7.41 -7.89 -6.81
C SER A 185 -7.41 -8.54 -5.42
N ASP A 186 -6.29 -8.48 -4.69
CA ASP A 186 -6.17 -8.99 -3.33
C ASP A 186 -6.98 -8.18 -2.31
N MET A 187 -7.34 -6.94 -2.66
CA MET A 187 -8.14 -6.06 -1.81
C MET A 187 -9.48 -6.68 -1.39
N GLY A 188 -10.09 -7.54 -2.21
CA GLY A 188 -11.32 -8.24 -1.81
C GLY A 188 -11.16 -9.09 -0.55
N ARG A 189 -9.95 -9.60 -0.27
CA ARG A 189 -9.64 -10.35 0.95
C ARG A 189 -9.57 -9.46 2.19
N SER A 190 -9.31 -8.15 2.06
CA SER A 190 -9.23 -7.25 3.21
C SER A 190 -10.61 -6.74 3.67
N ILE A 191 -11.64 -6.85 2.82
CA ILE A 191 -12.99 -6.33 3.07
C ILE A 191 -14.09 -7.40 3.09
N ASP A 192 -13.73 -8.68 3.00
CA ASP A 192 -14.65 -9.83 3.01
C ASP A 192 -15.87 -9.65 2.08
N VAL A 193 -15.62 -9.29 0.82
CA VAL A 193 -16.67 -9.09 -0.19
C VAL A 193 -16.76 -10.33 -1.09
N PRO A 194 -17.83 -11.15 -1.00
CA PRO A 194 -17.97 -12.39 -1.77
C PRO A 194 -18.03 -12.21 -3.28
N HIS A 195 -18.37 -11.00 -3.76
CA HIS A 195 -18.62 -10.72 -5.18
C HIS A 195 -17.40 -10.22 -5.96
N LEU A 196 -16.27 -9.97 -5.29
CA LEU A 196 -15.04 -9.60 -5.99
C LEU A 196 -14.38 -10.87 -6.52
N LYS A 197 -14.50 -11.12 -7.82
CA LYS A 197 -13.79 -12.22 -8.52
C LYS A 197 -12.29 -12.09 -8.25
N GLN A 198 -11.76 -12.99 -7.44
CA GLN A 198 -10.32 -13.07 -7.20
C GLN A 198 -9.65 -13.71 -8.41
N LYS A 199 -8.83 -12.94 -9.14
CA LYS A 199 -7.81 -13.53 -10.00
C LYS A 199 -6.74 -14.16 -9.11
N SER A 200 -6.14 -15.27 -9.54
CA SER A 200 -5.02 -15.91 -8.83
C SER A 200 -3.94 -14.88 -8.51
N THR A 201 -3.45 -14.83 -7.28
CA THR A 201 -2.36 -13.93 -6.85
C THR A 201 -1.09 -14.10 -7.70
N PHE A 202 -0.92 -15.28 -8.31
CA PHE A 202 0.30 -15.68 -9.02
C PHE A 202 0.15 -15.78 -10.54
N HIS A 203 -0.97 -15.29 -11.10
CA HIS A 203 -1.05 -15.14 -12.57
C HIS A 203 0.11 -14.25 -13.07
N ASP A 204 0.46 -14.32 -14.35
CA ASP A 204 1.39 -13.39 -15.02
C ASP A 204 2.80 -13.17 -14.42
N LEU A 205 3.26 -14.02 -13.51
CA LEU A 205 4.61 -13.99 -12.92
C LEU A 205 5.65 -14.84 -13.68
N GLU A 206 5.23 -15.65 -14.64
CA GLU A 206 6.11 -16.48 -15.46
C GLU A 206 6.70 -15.67 -16.63
N LYS A 207 7.60 -14.76 -16.29
CA LYS A 207 8.27 -13.86 -17.25
C LYS A 207 9.78 -13.77 -17.01
N PHE A 208 10.43 -14.91 -16.80
CA PHE A 208 11.87 -14.96 -16.60
C PHE A 208 12.54 -15.87 -17.64
N PRO A 209 13.83 -15.62 -17.96
CA PRO A 209 14.66 -16.65 -18.57
C PRO A 209 14.81 -17.84 -17.60
N PRO A 210 15.29 -19.01 -18.07
CA PRO A 210 15.61 -20.12 -17.19
C PRO A 210 16.51 -19.66 -16.03
N ALA A 211 16.16 -20.07 -14.80
CA ALA A 211 17.00 -19.79 -13.64
C ALA A 211 18.24 -20.68 -13.65
N ASN A 212 19.38 -20.17 -13.19
CA ASN A 212 20.62 -20.93 -13.04
C ASN A 212 21.21 -20.73 -11.63
N PRO A 213 20.56 -21.26 -10.57
CA PRO A 213 21.06 -21.11 -9.22
C PRO A 213 22.40 -21.88 -9.03
N PRO A 214 23.30 -21.39 -8.17
CA PRO A 214 23.09 -20.26 -7.25
C PRO A 214 23.33 -18.88 -7.88
N ASP A 215 23.89 -18.81 -9.08
CA ASP A 215 24.44 -17.58 -9.67
C ASP A 215 23.36 -16.67 -10.28
N GLU A 216 22.24 -17.24 -10.74
CA GLU A 216 21.13 -16.48 -11.32
C GLU A 216 19.81 -16.82 -10.63
N LEU A 217 19.23 -15.81 -9.97
CA LEU A 217 18.02 -15.96 -9.18
C LEU A 217 16.88 -15.14 -9.77
N ASN A 218 15.74 -15.79 -9.99
CA ASN A 218 14.52 -15.18 -10.47
C ASN A 218 13.51 -15.10 -9.32
N VAL A 219 13.14 -13.88 -8.92
CA VAL A 219 12.33 -13.65 -7.73
C VAL A 219 11.05 -12.89 -8.09
N ALA A 220 9.91 -13.50 -7.76
CA ALA A 220 8.61 -12.85 -7.90
C ALA A 220 8.27 -12.10 -6.60
N CYS A 221 8.11 -10.78 -6.69
CA CYS A 221 7.86 -9.88 -5.57
C CYS A 221 6.41 -9.38 -5.61
N ILE A 222 5.61 -9.67 -4.58
CA ILE A 222 4.17 -9.44 -4.61
C ILE A 222 3.76 -8.55 -3.45
N ARG A 223 3.20 -7.38 -3.75
CA ARG A 223 2.52 -6.54 -2.77
C ARG A 223 1.05 -6.92 -2.70
N LEU A 224 0.62 -7.33 -1.52
CA LEU A 224 -0.74 -7.69 -1.14
C LEU A 224 -1.37 -6.58 -0.29
N PHE A 225 -2.69 -6.65 -0.15
CA PHE A 225 -3.51 -5.70 0.61
C PHE A 225 -4.15 -6.33 1.84
N ALA A 226 -4.33 -7.65 1.84
CA ALA A 226 -4.71 -8.42 3.01
C ALA A 226 -3.52 -9.25 3.53
N PRO A 227 -3.50 -9.58 4.83
CA PRO A 227 -2.41 -10.34 5.45
C PRO A 227 -2.04 -11.63 4.69
N VAL A 228 -0.75 -12.00 4.75
CA VAL A 228 -0.21 -13.22 4.13
C VAL A 228 -0.61 -14.45 4.94
N SER A 229 -1.87 -14.87 4.78
CA SER A 229 -2.48 -15.98 5.50
C SER A 229 -1.96 -17.35 5.05
N SER A 230 -2.20 -18.39 5.86
CA SER A 230 -1.79 -19.77 5.54
C SER A 230 -2.28 -20.28 4.18
N PRO A 231 -3.53 -20.02 3.74
CA PRO A 231 -3.97 -20.38 2.38
C PRO A 231 -3.15 -19.70 1.27
N VAL A 232 -2.76 -18.44 1.44
CA VAL A 232 -1.92 -17.72 0.45
C VAL A 232 -0.53 -18.36 0.39
N ARG A 233 0.05 -18.72 1.54
CA ARG A 233 1.35 -19.40 1.60
C ARG A 233 1.31 -20.77 0.92
N LEU A 234 0.25 -21.53 1.16
CA LEU A 234 0.07 -22.84 0.53
C LEU A 234 -0.06 -22.69 -0.99
N ALA A 235 -0.89 -21.74 -1.46
CA ALA A 235 -1.03 -21.47 -2.88
C ALA A 235 0.28 -21.00 -3.53
N ALA A 236 1.07 -20.18 -2.83
CA ALA A 236 2.40 -19.76 -3.28
C ALA A 236 3.36 -20.96 -3.40
N LYS A 237 3.40 -21.87 -2.40
CA LYS A 237 4.22 -23.09 -2.46
C LYS A 237 3.82 -23.98 -3.64
N THR A 238 2.53 -24.24 -3.81
CA THR A 238 2.02 -25.04 -4.93
C THR A 238 2.36 -24.41 -6.28
N TRP A 239 2.16 -23.10 -6.41
CA TRP A 239 2.51 -22.40 -7.64
C TRP A 239 4.02 -22.44 -7.91
N LEU A 240 4.85 -22.20 -6.89
CA LEU A 240 6.31 -22.20 -7.03
C LEU A 240 6.82 -23.57 -7.46
N SER A 241 6.29 -24.66 -6.90
CA SER A 241 6.65 -26.02 -7.34
C SER A 241 6.30 -26.31 -8.80
N ALA A 242 5.31 -25.63 -9.36
CA ALA A 242 4.91 -25.77 -10.76
C ALA A 242 5.70 -24.85 -11.72
N ASN A 243 6.51 -23.91 -11.20
CA ASN A 243 7.21 -22.89 -11.97
C ASN A 243 8.72 -22.92 -11.66
N PRO A 244 9.48 -23.86 -12.23
CA PRO A 244 10.89 -24.08 -11.87
C PRO A 244 11.82 -22.92 -12.26
N ASN A 245 11.40 -22.08 -13.21
CA ASN A 245 12.14 -20.88 -13.59
C ASN A 245 12.06 -19.76 -12.54
N VAL A 246 11.23 -19.90 -11.50
CA VAL A 246 11.16 -18.96 -10.39
C VAL A 246 11.85 -19.58 -9.18
N SER A 247 12.87 -18.88 -8.67
CA SER A 247 13.68 -19.30 -7.53
C SER A 247 12.95 -19.06 -6.20
N ALA A 248 12.20 -17.95 -6.10
CA ALA A 248 11.41 -17.62 -4.91
C ALA A 248 10.22 -16.71 -5.22
N ILE A 249 9.21 -16.79 -4.36
CA ILE A 249 8.16 -15.77 -4.21
C ILE A 249 8.41 -15.03 -2.90
N VAL A 250 8.37 -13.71 -2.96
CA VAL A 250 8.42 -12.83 -1.79
C VAL A 250 7.13 -12.03 -1.74
N MET A 251 6.45 -12.06 -0.60
CA MET A 251 5.19 -11.38 -0.40
C MET A 251 5.33 -10.36 0.73
N HIS A 252 4.74 -9.19 0.51
CA HIS A 252 4.57 -8.19 1.55
C HIS A 252 3.10 -7.75 1.61
N ALA A 253 2.54 -7.72 2.81
CA ALA A 253 1.25 -7.12 3.13
C ALA A 253 1.42 -6.27 4.39
N PRO A 254 0.84 -5.06 4.48
CA PRO A 254 0.78 -4.35 5.75
C PRO A 254 0.05 -5.19 6.80
N SER A 255 0.70 -5.42 7.93
CA SER A 255 0.13 -6.19 9.03
C SER A 255 0.82 -5.79 10.34
N LEU A 256 0.06 -5.75 11.43
CA LEU A 256 0.62 -5.60 12.78
C LEU A 256 1.32 -6.88 13.24
N ASP A 257 0.97 -8.02 12.66
CA ASP A 257 1.66 -9.29 12.85
C ASP A 257 2.79 -9.42 11.81
N PRO A 258 4.08 -9.40 12.23
CA PRO A 258 5.22 -9.51 11.33
C PRO A 258 5.22 -10.81 10.53
N GLU A 259 4.76 -11.92 11.11
CA GLU A 259 4.73 -13.20 10.41
C GLU A 259 3.83 -13.10 9.19
N GLN A 260 2.71 -12.39 9.29
CA GLN A 260 1.76 -12.17 8.21
C GLN A 260 2.09 -10.96 7.34
N SER A 261 3.12 -10.19 7.69
CA SER A 261 3.54 -9.01 6.93
C SER A 261 4.48 -9.39 5.79
N PHE A 262 5.54 -10.12 6.07
CA PHE A 262 6.60 -10.39 5.10
C PHE A 262 6.97 -11.86 5.04
N VAL A 263 6.97 -12.43 3.84
CA VAL A 263 7.18 -13.88 3.66
C VAL A 263 8.03 -14.14 2.44
N VAL A 264 9.05 -14.97 2.60
CA VAL A 264 9.86 -15.52 1.51
C VAL A 264 9.58 -17.02 1.41
N ILE A 265 9.17 -17.48 0.23
CA ILE A 265 8.99 -18.90 -0.10
C ILE A 265 9.92 -19.21 -1.26
N ALA A 266 10.93 -20.03 -1.02
CA ALA A 266 11.94 -20.39 -2.00
C ALA A 266 11.78 -21.84 -2.47
N GLN A 267 12.35 -22.15 -3.64
CA GLN A 267 12.57 -23.53 -4.08
C GLN A 267 13.49 -24.26 -3.08
N PRO A 268 13.44 -25.61 -3.02
CA PRO A 268 14.32 -26.37 -2.14
C PRO A 268 15.79 -26.01 -2.35
N LYS A 269 16.55 -25.86 -1.26
CA LYS A 269 17.98 -25.48 -1.23
C LYS A 269 18.26 -24.00 -1.57
N LEU A 270 17.23 -23.19 -1.80
CA LEU A 270 17.36 -21.74 -2.06
C LEU A 270 16.83 -20.88 -0.90
N GLU A 271 16.73 -21.44 0.31
CA GLU A 271 16.19 -20.75 1.50
C GLU A 271 17.04 -19.52 1.89
N TYR A 272 18.31 -19.50 1.48
CA TYR A 272 19.22 -18.36 1.67
C TYR A 272 18.74 -17.08 0.97
N ILE A 273 17.84 -17.16 -0.02
CA ILE A 273 17.25 -15.98 -0.67
C ILE A 273 16.63 -15.02 0.36
N SER A 274 16.09 -15.55 1.45
CA SER A 274 15.54 -14.74 2.55
C SER A 274 16.56 -13.79 3.19
N THR A 275 17.85 -14.10 3.10
CA THR A 275 18.95 -13.26 3.64
C THR A 275 19.39 -12.17 2.67
N LEU A 276 19.00 -12.26 1.39
CA LEU A 276 19.29 -11.27 0.35
C LEU A 276 18.33 -10.08 0.38
N LEU A 277 17.34 -10.11 1.28
CA LEU A 277 16.29 -9.10 1.38
C LEU A 277 16.19 -8.58 2.82
N SER A 278 16.17 -7.27 2.97
CA SER A 278 15.88 -6.63 4.26
C SER A 278 14.39 -6.71 4.58
N GLN A 279 14.09 -6.89 5.87
CA GLN A 279 12.71 -6.90 6.36
C GLN A 279 12.07 -5.51 6.21
N PRO A 280 10.73 -5.43 6.07
CA PRO A 280 10.02 -4.16 6.16
C PRO A 280 10.22 -3.52 7.53
N ASP A 281 10.37 -2.20 7.57
CA ASP A 281 10.46 -1.44 8.82
C ASP A 281 9.08 -0.97 9.32
N SER A 282 9.06 -0.21 10.42
CA SER A 282 7.82 0.31 11.01
C SER A 282 7.02 1.19 10.04
N GLU A 283 7.69 1.97 9.19
CA GLU A 283 7.04 2.83 8.19
C GLU A 283 6.31 2.00 7.14
N ASP A 284 6.90 0.86 6.72
CA ASP A 284 6.33 -0.02 5.69
C ASP A 284 5.03 -0.69 6.14
N ASN A 285 4.92 -0.99 7.43
CA ASN A 285 3.75 -1.59 8.07
C ASN A 285 2.67 -0.57 8.44
N THR A 286 2.98 0.72 8.39
CA THR A 286 2.04 1.81 8.65
C THR A 286 1.09 2.04 7.47
N TYR A 287 1.43 1.51 6.29
CA TYR A 287 0.58 1.63 5.10
C TYR A 287 -0.73 0.86 5.28
N ILE A 288 -1.80 1.53 5.71
CA ILE A 288 -3.14 0.94 5.75
C ILE A 288 -3.81 1.30 4.41
N ALA A 289 -4.24 0.29 3.65
CA ALA A 289 -5.03 0.56 2.46
C ALA A 289 -6.34 1.27 2.88
N PRO A 290 -6.67 2.42 2.29
CA PRO A 290 -7.83 3.17 2.73
C PRO A 290 -9.11 2.41 2.36
N PHE A 291 -9.82 1.94 3.39
CA PHE A 291 -11.10 1.24 3.30
C PHE A 291 -12.28 2.13 2.85
N THR A 292 -12.03 3.24 2.15
CA THR A 292 -13.06 4.11 1.56
C THR A 292 -14.01 3.36 0.61
N PHE A 293 -13.65 2.14 0.21
CA PHE A 293 -14.38 1.33 -0.76
C PHE A 293 -15.52 0.48 -0.18
N ALA A 294 -15.49 0.17 1.10
CA ALA A 294 -16.48 -0.72 1.69
C ALA A 294 -17.90 -0.12 1.70
N ARG A 295 -18.04 1.21 1.56
CA ARG A 295 -19.35 1.87 1.73
C ARG A 295 -20.29 1.77 0.52
N ASP A 296 -19.74 1.67 -0.69
CA ASP A 296 -20.52 1.78 -1.93
C ASP A 296 -20.62 0.45 -2.69
N ILE A 297 -20.24 -0.68 -2.06
CA ILE A 297 -20.43 -2.02 -2.61
C ILE A 297 -21.88 -2.46 -2.37
N PRO A 298 -22.71 -2.61 -3.41
CA PRO A 298 -24.07 -3.13 -3.25
C PRO A 298 -24.04 -4.50 -2.57
N GLY A 299 -24.74 -4.64 -1.44
CA GLY A 299 -24.81 -5.89 -0.67
C GLY A 299 -23.78 -6.02 0.47
N LEU A 300 -22.88 -5.06 0.67
CA LEU A 300 -22.00 -5.07 1.85
C LEU A 300 -22.76 -4.57 3.08
N ASN A 301 -23.23 -5.50 3.92
CA ASN A 301 -23.75 -5.17 5.25
C ASN A 301 -22.56 -4.94 6.18
N LEU A 302 -22.13 -3.68 6.31
CA LEU A 302 -21.24 -3.31 7.42
C LEU A 302 -21.93 -3.67 8.75
N PRO A 303 -21.19 -4.15 9.77
CA PRO A 303 -21.78 -4.50 11.05
C PRO A 303 -22.63 -3.34 11.59
N LYS A 304 -23.93 -3.59 11.78
CA LYS A 304 -24.85 -2.62 12.36
C LYS A 304 -24.44 -2.41 13.82
N ILE A 305 -23.86 -1.25 14.11
CA ILE A 305 -23.53 -0.87 15.47
C ILE A 305 -24.84 -0.50 16.18
N ALA A 306 -25.10 -1.15 17.31
CA ALA A 306 -26.23 -0.81 18.17
C ALA A 306 -26.14 0.67 18.57
N PRO A 307 -27.25 1.43 18.55
CA PRO A 307 -27.22 2.84 18.91
C PRO A 307 -26.79 2.97 20.37
N THR A 308 -25.57 3.47 20.60
CA THR A 308 -25.18 3.97 21.91
C THR A 308 -25.91 5.30 22.12
N SER A 309 -27.01 5.22 22.87
CA SER A 309 -27.77 6.40 23.28
C SER A 309 -26.88 7.33 24.11
N PRO A 310 -26.66 8.59 23.71
CA PRO A 310 -26.01 9.55 24.57
C PRO A 310 -27.08 10.14 25.50
N ALA A 311 -26.86 9.97 26.81
CA ALA A 311 -27.69 10.48 27.89
C ALA A 311 -28.13 11.95 27.67
N SER A 312 -29.44 12.22 27.82
CA SER A 312 -29.94 13.56 28.10
C SER A 312 -30.05 13.75 29.61
N ALA A 313 -29.06 14.39 30.21
CA ALA A 313 -29.20 15.04 31.49
C ALA A 313 -29.44 16.55 31.29
N ALA A 314 -30.49 17.04 31.95
CA ALA A 314 -30.75 18.41 32.40
C ALA A 314 -31.29 19.48 31.43
N LYS A 315 -32.58 19.80 31.62
CA LYS A 315 -33.26 21.13 31.73
C LYS A 315 -34.77 20.82 31.71
N GLY A 316 -35.63 21.07 32.69
CA GLY A 316 -35.66 22.01 33.81
C GLY A 316 -37.02 22.73 33.76
N LYS A 317 -37.95 22.42 34.69
CA LYS A 317 -38.94 23.33 35.34
C LYS A 317 -40.10 22.53 36.00
N ALA A 318 -40.41 22.94 37.22
CA ALA A 318 -41.53 22.52 38.09
C ALA A 318 -42.90 22.64 37.39
N LYS A 319 -44.01 21.98 37.78
CA LYS A 319 -44.64 21.75 39.11
C LYS A 319 -45.90 20.83 38.89
N PRO A 320 -46.80 20.61 39.87
CA PRO A 320 -46.88 19.53 40.86
C PRO A 320 -48.04 18.52 40.64
N LEU A 321 -47.95 17.33 41.23
CA LEU A 321 -49.12 16.49 41.61
C LEU A 321 -48.77 15.76 42.91
N SER A 322 -49.24 16.27 44.04
CA SER A 322 -50.47 15.82 44.74
C SER A 322 -50.31 14.46 45.42
N GLY A 323 -50.04 14.52 46.72
CA GLY A 323 -50.69 13.72 47.76
C GLY A 323 -50.75 12.21 47.61
N ARG A 324 -49.95 11.51 48.42
CA ARG A 324 -50.48 10.43 49.26
C ARG A 324 -49.69 10.32 50.55
N VAL A 325 -50.31 10.85 51.59
CA VAL A 325 -50.01 10.62 53.00
C VAL A 325 -50.27 9.14 53.30
N ARG A 326 -49.31 8.45 53.90
CA ARG A 326 -49.55 7.28 54.74
C ARG A 326 -48.99 7.60 56.12
N THR A 327 -49.89 7.85 57.06
CA THR A 327 -49.62 7.94 58.49
C THR A 327 -49.30 6.55 59.06
N PRO A 328 -48.49 6.47 60.14
CA PRO A 328 -48.21 5.22 60.83
C PRO A 328 -49.32 4.87 61.84
N ASN A 329 -49.46 3.56 62.07
CA ASN A 329 -50.31 2.95 63.10
C ASN A 329 -49.81 3.28 64.52
N SER A 330 -50.75 3.69 65.37
CA SER A 330 -50.82 3.49 66.81
C SER A 330 -52.29 3.18 67.11
N GLY A 331 -52.67 1.99 67.60
CA GLY A 331 -52.84 1.70 69.03
C GLY A 331 -54.03 2.49 69.62
N MET A 332 -54.99 1.96 70.38
CA MET A 332 -55.17 0.72 71.12
C MET A 332 -56.67 0.58 71.40
N SER A 333 -57.15 -0.66 71.49
CA SER A 333 -58.05 -1.15 72.54
C SER A 333 -57.65 -2.58 72.85
#